data_AF-A0A3N9UNW3-F1
#
_entry.id   AF-A0A3N9UNW3-F1
#
_cell.length_a   1.000
_cell.length_b   1.000
_cell.length_c   1.000
_cell.angle_alpha   90.00
_cell.angle_beta   90.00
_cell.angle_gamma   90.00
#
_symmetry.space_group_name_H-M   'P 1'
#
loop_
_entity.id
_entity.type
_entity.pdbx_description
1 polymer ?
#
loop_
_entity_poly.entity_id
_entity_poly.type
_entity_poly.pdbx_seq_one_letter_code
_entity_poly.pdbx_strand_id
1 'polypeptide(L)'
;EIVEAPLPAMLTVVRELNRPRYPSVPMRLASQESEVKVWNNETLKLDVNAIGLKGSPTWVSRIFSPQREMGEIIGDGVHDPEGTANLLIDRLISKDLLAL
;
A
#
# COMPACT_ATOMS: atom_id res chain seq x y z
N GLU A 1 -6.89 13.97 -11.86
CA GLU A 1 -8.33 14.24 -11.99
C GLU A 1 -8.78 15.07 -10.79
N ILE A 2 -9.80 15.92 -10.97
CA ILE A 2 -10.46 16.63 -9.87
C ILE A 2 -11.92 16.17 -9.89
N VAL A 3 -12.44 15.78 -8.73
CA VAL A 3 -13.80 15.23 -8.57
C VAL A 3 -14.57 16.04 -7.53
N GLU A 4 -15.89 16.09 -7.67
CA GLU A 4 -16.82 16.75 -6.74
C GLU A 4 -17.95 15.79 -6.36
N ALA A 5 -18.37 15.79 -5.09
CA ALA A 5 -19.45 14.94 -4.58
C ALA A 5 -20.20 15.59 -3.42
N PRO A 6 -21.52 15.36 -3.27
CA PRO A 6 -22.29 15.83 -2.11
C PRO A 6 -21.97 15.00 -0.86
N LEU A 7 -22.16 15.59 0.32
CA LEU A 7 -22.04 14.88 1.60
C LEU A 7 -23.35 14.13 1.94
N PRO A 8 -23.28 12.97 2.62
CA PRO A 8 -22.08 12.32 3.17
C PRO A 8 -21.26 11.55 2.11
N ALA A 9 -19.93 11.65 2.20
CA ALA A 9 -19.00 10.97 1.30
C ALA A 9 -17.93 10.21 2.09
N MET A 10 -17.44 9.10 1.53
CA MET A 10 -16.32 8.34 2.06
C MET A 10 -15.07 8.63 1.22
N LEU A 11 -14.00 9.05 1.88
CA LEU A 11 -12.72 9.36 1.23
C LEU A 11 -11.65 8.36 1.70
N THR A 12 -11.01 7.69 0.75
CA THR A 12 -9.76 6.96 1.01
C THR A 12 -8.59 7.86 0.68
N VAL A 13 -7.62 7.97 1.59
CA VAL A 13 -6.47 8.87 1.43
C VAL A 13 -5.18 8.07 1.28
N VAL A 14 -4.29 8.54 0.41
CA VAL A 14 -2.94 7.99 0.26
C VAL A 14 -1.95 8.71 1.17
N ARG A 15 -0.81 8.09 1.44
CA ARG A 15 0.22 8.63 2.35
C ARG A 15 0.73 10.00 1.89
N GLU A 16 0.75 10.24 0.60
CA GLU A 16 1.22 11.46 -0.04
C GLU A 16 0.31 12.66 0.21
N LEU A 17 -0.92 12.44 0.75
CA LEU A 17 -1.88 13.50 1.01
C LEU A 17 -1.33 14.56 1.98
N ASN A 18 -0.68 14.14 3.07
CA ASN A 18 -0.08 15.05 4.05
C ASN A 18 1.02 14.38 4.88
N ARG A 19 1.68 15.18 5.73
CA ARG A 19 2.56 14.67 6.79
C ARG A 19 1.85 14.82 8.14
N PRO A 20 1.54 13.73 8.86
CA PRO A 20 0.92 13.84 10.18
C PRO A 20 1.74 14.72 11.12
N ARG A 21 1.07 15.65 11.79
CA ARG A 21 1.72 16.56 12.75
C ARG A 21 2.22 15.81 13.98
N TYR A 22 3.30 16.29 14.58
CA TYR A 22 3.73 15.80 15.88
C TYR A 22 2.75 16.24 16.99
N PRO A 23 2.35 15.36 17.92
CA PRO A 23 1.45 15.75 19.01
C PRO A 23 2.19 16.62 20.03
N SER A 24 1.52 17.65 20.57
CA SER A 24 2.07 18.44 21.67
C SER A 24 1.97 17.65 22.99
N VAL A 25 2.79 18.03 23.99
CA VAL A 25 2.75 17.38 25.32
C VAL A 25 1.35 17.43 25.94
N PRO A 26 0.61 18.57 25.95
CA PRO A 26 -0.75 18.59 26.47
C PRO A 26 -1.70 17.63 25.76
N MET A 27 -1.59 17.49 24.43
CA MET A 27 -2.43 16.55 23.68
C MET A 27 -2.13 15.09 24.01
N ARG A 28 -0.87 14.76 24.28
CA ARG A 28 -0.49 13.40 24.69
C ARG A 28 -1.10 13.04 26.05
N LEU A 29 -1.03 13.96 27.01
CA LEU A 29 -1.65 13.78 28.33
C LEU A 29 -3.17 13.62 28.21
N ALA A 30 -3.82 14.52 27.47
CA ALA A 30 -5.26 14.43 27.21
C ALA A 30 -5.66 13.10 26.52
N SER A 31 -4.86 12.62 25.56
CA SER A 31 -5.12 11.34 24.89
C SER A 31 -4.97 10.13 25.81
N GLN A 32 -4.09 10.20 26.80
CA GLN A 32 -3.89 9.14 27.78
C GLN A 32 -5.06 9.05 28.77
N GLU A 33 -5.65 10.19 29.12
CA GLU A 33 -6.80 10.29 30.03
C GLU A 33 -8.14 10.04 29.32
N SER A 34 -8.16 10.09 27.98
CA SER A 34 -9.36 9.90 27.19
C SER A 34 -9.88 8.46 27.28
N GLU A 35 -11.15 8.29 27.59
CA GLU A 35 -11.79 6.98 27.62
C GLU A 35 -12.02 6.46 26.19
N VAL A 36 -11.40 5.33 25.87
CA VAL A 36 -11.62 4.64 24.59
C VAL A 36 -12.72 3.60 24.79
N LYS A 37 -13.92 3.91 24.31
CA LYS A 37 -15.06 2.99 24.39
C LYS A 37 -14.80 1.76 23.52
N VAL A 38 -14.70 0.59 24.15
CA VAL A 38 -14.53 -0.69 23.46
C VAL A 38 -15.91 -1.26 23.11
N TRP A 39 -16.14 -1.53 21.83
CA TRP A 39 -17.35 -2.20 21.34
C TRP A 39 -17.05 -3.62 20.90
N ASN A 40 -17.89 -4.54 21.36
CA ASN A 40 -17.94 -5.91 20.90
C ASN A 40 -19.28 -6.17 20.17
N ASN A 41 -19.48 -7.38 19.66
CA ASN A 41 -20.74 -7.69 18.98
C ASN A 41 -21.95 -7.85 19.92
N GLU A 42 -21.75 -7.91 21.24
CA GLU A 42 -22.86 -7.82 22.21
C GLU A 42 -23.46 -6.40 22.20
N THR A 43 -22.61 -5.40 21.95
CA THR A 43 -23.02 -4.00 21.79
C THR A 43 -23.56 -3.73 20.39
N LEU A 44 -22.84 -4.14 19.34
CA LEU A 44 -23.14 -3.78 17.94
C LEU A 44 -24.24 -4.63 17.31
N LYS A 45 -24.51 -5.84 17.83
CA LYS A 45 -25.57 -6.75 17.37
C LYS A 45 -25.58 -7.00 15.85
N LEU A 46 -24.39 -7.11 15.26
CA LEU A 46 -24.23 -7.42 13.83
C LEU A 46 -24.46 -8.91 13.58
N ASP A 47 -24.90 -9.27 12.37
CA ASP A 47 -25.01 -10.66 11.93
C ASP A 47 -23.62 -11.33 11.91
N VAL A 48 -23.49 -12.42 12.66
CA VAL A 48 -22.24 -13.19 12.80
C VAL A 48 -21.83 -13.85 11.47
N ASN A 49 -22.77 -14.04 10.55
CA ASN A 49 -22.48 -14.57 9.22
C ASN A 49 -22.03 -13.49 8.23
N ALA A 50 -22.06 -12.21 8.61
CA ALA A 50 -21.63 -11.09 7.78
C ALA A 50 -20.30 -10.45 8.25
N ILE A 51 -19.71 -10.97 9.34
CA ILE A 51 -18.47 -10.43 9.93
C ILE A 51 -17.42 -11.51 10.19
N GLY A 52 -16.17 -11.07 10.33
CA GLY A 52 -15.03 -11.95 10.62
C GLY A 52 -14.79 -12.98 9.52
N LEU A 53 -14.20 -14.13 9.88
CA LEU A 53 -13.88 -15.19 8.94
C LEU A 53 -15.13 -15.81 8.30
N LYS A 54 -16.23 -15.92 9.06
CA LYS A 54 -17.48 -16.51 8.58
C LYS A 54 -18.14 -15.67 7.49
N GLY A 55 -18.08 -14.35 7.61
CA GLY A 55 -18.62 -13.43 6.61
C GLY A 55 -17.67 -13.05 5.48
N SER A 56 -16.44 -13.55 5.49
CA SER A 56 -15.46 -13.22 4.45
C SER A 56 -15.71 -14.06 3.18
N PRO A 57 -15.93 -13.44 2.01
CA PRO A 57 -16.06 -14.18 0.75
C PRO A 57 -14.74 -14.76 0.26
N THR A 58 -13.61 -14.30 0.81
CA THR A 58 -12.25 -14.72 0.43
C THR A 58 -11.49 -15.26 1.64
N TRP A 59 -10.62 -16.25 1.43
CA TRP A 59 -9.72 -16.75 2.48
C TRP A 59 -8.28 -16.88 1.96
N VAL A 60 -7.32 -16.64 2.84
CA VAL A 60 -5.90 -16.79 2.52
C VAL A 60 -5.56 -18.28 2.50
N SER A 61 -5.22 -18.81 1.32
CA SER A 61 -4.89 -20.23 1.13
C SER A 61 -3.41 -20.56 1.31
N ARG A 62 -2.52 -19.61 0.97
CA ARG A 62 -1.07 -19.77 1.06
C ARG A 62 -0.40 -18.43 1.25
N ILE A 63 0.62 -18.39 2.11
CA ILE A 63 1.51 -17.25 2.31
C ILE A 63 2.92 -17.72 1.96
N PHE A 64 3.63 -16.99 1.12
CA PHE A 64 5.01 -17.26 0.77
C PHE A 64 5.77 -15.96 0.47
N SER A 65 7.08 -15.98 0.66
CA SER A 65 7.95 -14.86 0.30
C SER A 65 8.38 -14.99 -1.17
N PRO A 66 8.26 -13.95 -1.99
CA PRO A 66 8.71 -14.01 -3.38
C PRO A 66 10.25 -14.14 -3.43
N GLN A 67 10.76 -15.02 -4.29
CA GLN A 67 12.18 -15.09 -4.60
C GLN A 67 12.56 -13.93 -5.54
N ARG A 68 13.69 -13.26 -5.26
CA ARG A 68 14.24 -12.22 -6.15
C ARG A 68 15.26 -12.86 -7.07
N GLU A 69 15.19 -12.55 -8.37
CA GLU A 69 16.23 -12.94 -9.33
C GLU A 69 17.55 -12.23 -9.02
N MET A 70 18.67 -12.91 -9.30
CA MET A 70 19.99 -12.30 -9.23
C MET A 70 20.14 -11.26 -10.35
N GLY A 71 20.81 -10.14 -10.05
CA GLY A 71 21.14 -9.14 -11.06
C GLY A 71 22.10 -9.68 -12.12
N GLU A 72 22.06 -9.08 -13.31
CA GLU A 72 22.89 -9.41 -14.47
C GLU A 72 23.68 -8.16 -14.88
N ILE A 73 24.95 -8.32 -15.26
CA ILE A 73 25.73 -7.25 -15.92
C ILE A 73 25.48 -7.37 -17.42
N ILE A 74 25.05 -6.27 -18.04
CA ILE A 74 24.71 -6.22 -19.47
C ILE A 74 25.76 -5.37 -20.18
N GLY A 75 26.29 -5.88 -21.29
CA GLY A 75 27.20 -5.16 -22.18
C GLY A 75 28.57 -4.85 -21.56
N ASP A 76 29.33 -4.03 -22.29
CA ASP A 76 30.63 -3.50 -21.87
C ASP A 76 30.54 -1.97 -21.85
N GLY A 77 30.06 -1.43 -20.75
CA GLY A 77 29.86 0.02 -20.62
C GLY A 77 31.15 0.84 -20.62
N VAL A 78 32.33 0.21 -20.53
CA VAL A 78 33.63 0.91 -20.54
C VAL A 78 34.11 1.10 -21.97
N HIS A 79 33.97 0.07 -22.80
CA HIS A 79 34.49 0.08 -24.16
C HIS A 79 33.41 0.34 -25.23
N ASP A 80 32.13 0.10 -24.93
CA ASP A 80 30.99 0.36 -25.80
C ASP A 80 29.77 0.90 -25.03
N PRO A 81 29.78 2.20 -24.67
CA PRO A 81 28.71 2.79 -23.90
C PRO A 81 27.38 2.86 -24.67
N GLU A 82 27.41 3.14 -25.97
CA GLU A 82 26.18 3.27 -26.78
C GLU A 82 25.51 1.92 -27.04
N GLY A 83 26.27 0.89 -27.41
CA GLY A 83 25.73 -0.46 -27.58
C GLY A 83 25.16 -1.02 -26.27
N THR A 84 25.84 -0.78 -25.15
CA THR A 84 25.35 -1.17 -23.82
C THR A 84 24.05 -0.47 -23.44
N ALA A 85 23.90 0.82 -23.76
CA ALA A 85 22.67 1.56 -23.51
C ALA A 85 21.48 1.01 -24.33
N ASN A 86 21.70 0.69 -25.61
CA ASN A 86 20.68 0.08 -26.46
C ASN A 86 20.25 -1.29 -25.92
N LEU A 87 21.21 -2.14 -25.53
CA LEU A 87 20.93 -3.45 -24.92
C LEU A 87 20.13 -3.34 -23.62
N LEU A 88 20.42 -2.33 -22.79
CA LEU A 88 19.67 -2.10 -21.56
C LEU A 88 18.21 -1.72 -21.87
N ILE A 89 17.98 -0.82 -22.82
CA ILE A 89 16.64 -0.39 -23.23
C ILE A 89 15.84 -1.59 -23.75
N ASP A 90 16.42 -2.39 -24.65
CA ASP A 90 15.79 -3.59 -25.21
C ASP A 90 15.41 -4.57 -24.09
N ARG A 91 16.29 -4.76 -23.11
CA ARG A 91 16.04 -5.66 -21.97
C ARG A 91 14.90 -5.15 -21.08
N LEU A 92 14.86 -3.86 -20.80
CA LEU A 92 13.81 -3.25 -19.97
C LEU A 92 12.44 -3.30 -20.65
N ILE A 93 12.38 -3.08 -21.97
CA ILE A 93 11.16 -3.25 -22.77
C ILE A 93 10.72 -4.72 -22.75
N SER A 94 11.64 -5.67 -22.96
CA SER A 94 11.31 -7.11 -22.95
C SER A 94 10.75 -7.63 -21.63
N LYS A 95 11.02 -6.91 -20.52
CA LYS A 95 10.52 -7.24 -19.18
C LYS A 95 9.29 -6.41 -18.78
N ASP A 96 8.70 -5.65 -19.71
CA ASP A 96 7.60 -4.71 -19.46
C ASP A 96 7.90 -3.70 -18.32
N LEU A 97 9.19 -3.40 -18.12
CA LEU A 97 9.65 -2.44 -17.11
C LEU A 97 9.67 -1.01 -17.66
N LEU A 98 9.66 -0.86 -18.98
CA LEU A 98 9.45 0.39 -19.68
C LEU A 98 8.19 0.25 -20.56
N ALA A 99 7.18 1.05 -20.25
CA ALA A 99 6.08 1.30 -21.17
C ALA A 99 6.51 2.42 -22.12
N LEU A 100 6.46 2.15 -23.44
CA LEU A 100 6.56 3.18 -24.48
C LEU A 100 5.21 3.87 -24.70
#